data_AF-A0A2M8C6P7-F1
#
_entry.id   AF-A0A2M8C6P7-F1
#
_cell.length_a   1.000
_cell.length_b   1.000
_cell.length_c   1.000
_cell.angle_alpha   90.00
_cell.angle_beta   90.00
_cell.angle_gamma   90.00
#
_symmetry.space_group_name_H-M   'P 1'
#
loop_
_entity.id
_entity.type
_entity.pdbx_description
1 polymer ?
#
loop_
_entity_poly.entity_id
_entity_poly.type
_entity_poly.pdbx_seq_one_letter_code
_entity_poly.pdbx_strand_id
1 'polypeptide(L)'
;MTDHRRNNIRRSIYIVVTLMMLSNFLMASPAVEAIYLTDTIPPPPDVPGIVSGPTQACQGETMVYSADIPIGCETQWFIDGILQNTSADTLEVYWYESGIFIISIELTCDTAGNATSFLTVQVLGLPDAPAPIEGDTTACNLTESTYSTVIMDGSWCQWKVDGMVQDTDSTIMVYYWTEPGLHVVEVSAVNNCGLSELVFQNVTVNKWPQVELGNDTTILAGQLLVLDAGNPGCSYMWSTGETTQVITVSTTGKYLVEVSNVCGRVEDSLIVDVVVGVDETSVDEINIRISGDQVIINPAGVQIEQIEIWDLAGRILIRLPFKPTYFLPATGTFLIRAITYDHRVFDTMVIK
;
A
#
# COMPACT_ATOMS: atom_id res chain seq x y z
N MET A 1 38.42 69.47 0.55
CA MET A 1 38.71 68.32 -0.34
C MET A 1 37.93 67.14 0.19
N THR A 2 37.18 66.54 -0.72
CA THR A 2 36.11 65.54 -0.61
C THR A 2 36.48 64.28 0.18
N ASP A 3 35.54 63.74 0.98
CA ASP A 3 34.98 62.40 0.69
C ASP A 3 33.64 62.14 1.39
N HIS A 4 32.89 61.19 0.86
CA HIS A 4 31.45 61.16 0.67
C HIS A 4 30.75 60.03 1.46
N ARG A 5 29.55 60.36 1.95
CA ARG A 5 28.32 59.54 2.08
C ARG A 5 28.24 58.34 3.05
N ARG A 6 27.20 58.45 3.90
CA ARG A 6 26.55 57.45 4.76
C ARG A 6 25.39 56.74 4.06
N ASN A 7 25.03 55.57 4.63
CA ASN A 7 23.68 54.99 4.84
C ASN A 7 23.00 54.29 3.65
N ASN A 8 22.28 53.15 3.75
CA ASN A 8 21.43 52.56 4.81
C ASN A 8 21.14 51.05 4.49
N ILE A 9 21.20 50.12 5.47
CA ILE A 9 20.08 49.42 6.21
C ILE A 9 19.74 47.98 5.72
N ARG A 10 19.82 47.04 6.67
CA ARG A 10 19.38 45.63 6.67
C ARG A 10 17.87 45.48 6.94
N ARG A 11 17.24 44.37 6.50
CA ARG A 11 16.55 43.37 7.36
C ARG A 11 15.86 42.24 6.57
N SER A 12 16.05 41.01 7.04
CA SER A 12 15.41 39.74 6.67
C SER A 12 14.01 39.58 7.29
N ILE A 13 13.15 38.70 6.74
CA ILE A 13 12.11 37.91 7.44
C ILE A 13 11.72 36.68 6.56
N TYR A 14 11.66 35.50 7.19
CA TYR A 14 11.11 34.21 6.70
C TYR A 14 9.64 34.08 7.13
N ILE A 15 8.74 33.52 6.30
CA ILE A 15 7.57 32.68 6.73
C ILE A 15 7.21 31.68 5.59
N VAL A 16 7.03 30.42 5.97
CA VAL A 16 6.47 29.27 5.22
C VAL A 16 4.99 29.09 5.61
N VAL A 17 4.03 28.95 4.68
CA VAL A 17 2.75 28.20 4.86
C VAL A 17 2.23 27.67 3.50
N THR A 18 1.61 26.51 3.59
CA THR A 18 1.20 25.43 2.68
C THR A 18 -0.10 25.59 1.85
N LEU A 19 -0.22 24.67 0.87
CA LEU A 19 -1.40 23.96 0.30
C LEU A 19 -2.32 24.58 -0.79
N MET A 20 -2.26 23.93 -1.96
CA MET A 20 -3.33 23.28 -2.77
C MET A 20 -4.57 24.05 -3.31
N MET A 21 -4.80 23.77 -4.61
CA MET A 21 -6.06 23.65 -5.37
C MET A 21 -6.59 24.85 -6.20
N LEU A 22 -6.62 24.58 -7.51
CA LEU A 22 -7.61 24.97 -8.54
C LEU A 22 -7.71 26.45 -8.96
N SER A 23 -7.25 26.74 -10.18
CA SER A 23 -8.16 27.20 -11.25
C SER A 23 -7.42 27.40 -12.59
N ASN A 24 -8.07 26.92 -13.65
CA ASN A 24 -7.75 27.24 -15.04
C ASN A 24 -7.58 28.74 -15.24
N PHE A 25 -6.42 29.15 -15.76
CA PHE A 25 -6.33 30.32 -16.62
C PHE A 25 -5.28 30.05 -17.71
N LEU A 26 -5.76 29.69 -18.89
CA LEU A 26 -5.02 29.94 -20.12
C LEU A 26 -4.81 31.46 -20.22
N MET A 27 -3.58 31.92 -20.06
CA MET A 27 -3.14 33.19 -20.63
C MET A 27 -1.88 32.95 -21.44
N ALA A 28 -2.01 33.21 -22.73
CA ALA A 28 -0.92 33.24 -23.69
C ALA A 28 0.18 34.20 -23.22
N SER A 29 1.41 33.68 -23.11
CA SER A 29 2.61 34.51 -22.95
C SER A 29 2.94 35.18 -24.29
N PRO A 30 3.34 36.46 -24.32
CA PRO A 30 3.84 37.07 -25.54
C PRO A 30 5.21 36.46 -25.88
N ALA A 31 5.41 36.12 -27.14
CA ALA A 31 6.69 35.70 -27.68
C ALA A 31 7.72 36.83 -27.50
N VAL A 32 8.74 36.58 -26.70
CA VAL A 32 9.98 37.36 -26.74
C VAL A 32 10.77 36.81 -27.92
N GLU A 33 10.71 37.49 -29.07
CA GLU A 33 11.63 37.23 -30.18
C GLU A 33 13.05 37.57 -29.70
N ALA A 34 13.82 36.53 -29.37
CA ALA A 34 15.26 36.63 -29.24
C ALA A 34 15.83 36.91 -30.64
N ILE A 35 16.34 38.12 -30.85
CA ILE A 35 17.15 38.47 -32.03
C ILE A 35 18.47 37.70 -31.89
N TYR A 36 18.57 36.54 -32.53
CA TYR A 36 19.86 35.86 -32.70
C TYR A 36 20.65 36.60 -33.77
N LEU A 37 21.69 37.33 -33.34
CA LEU A 37 22.79 37.69 -34.23
C LEU A 37 23.49 36.38 -34.62
N THR A 38 23.14 35.83 -35.78
CA THR A 38 23.94 34.75 -36.39
C THR A 38 25.17 35.39 -37.03
N ASP A 39 26.10 35.83 -36.20
CA ASP A 39 27.47 36.02 -36.65
C ASP A 39 28.08 34.62 -36.77
N THR A 40 27.78 33.94 -37.88
CA THR A 40 28.46 32.69 -38.21
C THR A 40 29.88 33.07 -38.59
N ILE A 41 30.77 33.04 -37.59
CA ILE A 41 32.19 32.85 -37.85
C ILE A 41 32.26 31.64 -38.80
N PRO A 42 32.80 31.79 -40.02
CA PRO A 42 32.98 30.64 -40.90
C PRO A 42 33.74 29.57 -40.11
N PRO A 43 33.39 28.28 -40.23
CA PRO A 43 34.15 27.23 -39.56
C PRO A 43 35.64 27.47 -39.87
N PRO A 44 36.54 27.31 -38.88
CA PRO A 44 37.96 27.42 -39.14
C PRO A 44 38.27 26.57 -40.39
N PRO A 45 39.06 27.08 -41.35
CA PRO A 45 39.34 26.36 -42.59
C PRO A 45 39.74 24.94 -42.22
N ASP A 46 39.08 23.93 -42.79
CA ASP A 46 39.31 22.51 -42.53
C ASP A 46 40.82 22.27 -42.50
N VAL A 47 41.38 22.18 -41.29
CA VAL A 47 42.79 21.93 -41.12
C VAL A 47 42.95 20.48 -41.57
N PRO A 48 43.69 20.21 -42.66
CA PRO A 48 43.75 18.87 -43.17
C PRO A 48 44.35 17.92 -42.12
N GLY A 49 43.79 16.72 -41.98
CA GLY A 49 44.19 15.76 -40.96
C GLY A 49 43.54 15.91 -39.59
N ILE A 50 42.45 16.67 -39.44
CA ILE A 50 41.67 16.63 -38.18
C ILE A 50 41.06 15.23 -38.00
N VAL A 51 41.34 14.59 -36.86
CA VAL A 51 40.64 13.38 -36.46
C VAL A 51 39.19 13.73 -36.10
N SER A 52 38.25 13.02 -36.71
CA SER A 52 36.82 13.12 -36.46
C SER A 52 36.24 11.77 -36.05
N GLY A 53 35.22 11.78 -35.20
CA GLY A 53 34.55 10.58 -34.72
C GLY A 53 33.89 10.79 -33.35
N PRO A 54 33.31 9.73 -32.77
CA PRO A 54 32.63 9.81 -31.49
C PRO A 54 33.60 10.12 -30.33
N THR A 55 33.24 11.10 -29.49
CA THR A 55 34.02 11.49 -28.30
C THR A 55 33.63 10.73 -27.04
N GLN A 56 32.56 9.92 -27.10
CA GLN A 56 32.13 9.01 -26.05
C GLN A 56 31.85 7.63 -26.64
N ALA A 57 32.21 6.59 -25.90
CA ALA A 57 31.98 5.18 -26.27
C ALA A 57 31.76 4.33 -25.02
N CYS A 58 31.20 3.13 -25.18
CA CYS A 58 31.12 2.15 -24.10
C CYS A 58 32.21 1.09 -24.23
N GLN A 59 32.69 0.59 -23.09
CA GLN A 59 33.60 -0.56 -23.07
C GLN A 59 32.94 -1.76 -23.76
N GLY A 60 33.69 -2.40 -24.66
CA GLY A 60 33.25 -3.54 -25.46
C GLY A 60 32.59 -3.16 -26.80
N GLU A 61 32.50 -1.88 -27.13
CA GLU A 61 32.01 -1.40 -28.43
C GLU A 61 33.14 -1.16 -29.43
N THR A 62 32.76 -1.21 -30.71
CA THR A 62 33.61 -0.80 -31.82
C THR A 62 33.16 0.55 -32.36
N MET A 63 34.11 1.48 -32.46
CA MET A 63 33.88 2.83 -32.98
C MET A 63 34.78 3.10 -34.18
N VAL A 64 34.29 3.94 -35.09
CA VAL A 64 35.02 4.32 -36.30
C VAL A 64 35.39 5.79 -36.22
N TYR A 65 36.67 6.06 -36.47
CA TYR A 65 37.25 7.38 -36.58
C TYR A 65 37.72 7.61 -38.00
N SER A 66 37.71 8.86 -38.43
CA SER A 66 38.14 9.25 -39.77
C SER A 66 38.97 10.52 -39.74
N ALA A 67 39.85 10.68 -40.72
CA ALA A 67 40.56 11.93 -40.95
C ALA A 67 40.62 12.21 -42.45
N ASP A 68 40.45 13.47 -42.82
CA ASP A 68 40.63 13.90 -44.21
C ASP A 68 42.13 13.98 -44.53
N ILE A 69 42.62 13.02 -45.32
CA ILE A 69 44.04 12.91 -45.68
C ILE A 69 44.31 13.65 -47.01
N PRO A 70 45.18 14.68 -47.05
CA PRO A 70 45.57 15.31 -48.31
C PRO A 70 46.33 14.37 -49.24
N ILE A 71 46.20 14.62 -50.54
CA ILE A 71 46.96 13.90 -51.57
C ILE A 71 48.46 14.12 -51.34
N GLY A 72 49.25 13.03 -51.33
CA GLY A 72 50.69 13.07 -51.13
C GLY A 72 51.13 13.12 -49.66
N CYS A 73 50.23 12.80 -48.73
CA CYS A 73 50.55 12.60 -47.33
C CYS A 73 50.50 11.10 -46.96
N GLU A 74 51.49 10.65 -46.20
CA GLU A 74 51.46 9.37 -45.50
C GLU A 74 50.89 9.56 -44.09
N THR A 75 50.22 8.52 -43.56
CA THR A 75 49.50 8.62 -42.28
C THR A 75 49.86 7.50 -41.32
N GLN A 76 49.87 7.85 -40.04
CA GLN A 76 50.03 6.91 -38.94
C GLN A 76 49.04 7.25 -37.83
N TRP A 77 48.27 6.25 -37.42
CA TRP A 77 47.32 6.36 -36.32
C TRP A 77 47.92 5.84 -35.02
N PHE A 78 47.62 6.54 -33.91
CA PHE A 78 48.04 6.17 -32.57
C PHE A 78 46.86 6.23 -31.60
N ILE A 79 46.89 5.35 -30.61
CA ILE A 79 46.02 5.40 -29.42
C ILE A 79 46.94 5.49 -28.22
N ASP A 80 46.84 6.57 -27.45
CA ASP A 80 47.74 6.89 -26.34
C ASP A 80 49.23 6.78 -26.71
N GLY A 81 49.56 7.19 -27.95
CA GLY A 81 50.92 7.12 -28.49
C GLY A 81 51.36 5.73 -28.97
N ILE A 82 50.49 4.72 -28.93
CA ILE A 82 50.75 3.38 -29.46
C ILE A 82 50.28 3.29 -30.91
N LEU A 83 51.21 2.99 -31.83
CA LEU A 83 50.97 2.86 -33.26
C LEU A 83 49.97 1.73 -33.59
N GLN A 84 48.92 2.06 -34.36
CA GLN A 84 47.88 1.12 -34.81
C GLN A 84 48.13 0.54 -36.21
N ASN A 85 49.26 0.90 -36.84
CA ASN A 85 49.79 0.35 -38.10
C ASN A 85 48.79 0.23 -39.26
N THR A 86 48.02 1.29 -39.51
CA THR A 86 47.14 1.44 -40.67
C THR A 86 47.46 2.76 -41.40
N SER A 87 47.42 2.72 -42.73
CA SER A 87 47.56 3.89 -43.61
C SER A 87 46.23 4.33 -44.23
N ALA A 88 45.11 3.90 -43.64
CA ALA A 88 43.77 4.24 -44.09
C ALA A 88 43.34 5.63 -43.58
N ASP A 89 42.35 6.22 -44.27
CA ASP A 89 41.62 7.43 -43.86
C ASP A 89 40.68 7.19 -42.67
N THR A 90 40.49 5.92 -42.31
CA THR A 90 39.64 5.47 -41.23
C THR A 90 40.40 4.56 -40.26
N LEU A 91 40.02 4.64 -38.99
CA LEU A 91 40.51 3.78 -37.92
C LEU A 91 39.30 3.18 -37.19
N GLU A 92 39.18 1.86 -37.23
CA GLU A 92 38.21 1.11 -36.43
C GLU A 92 38.85 0.68 -35.11
N VAL A 93 38.25 1.06 -33.98
CA VAL A 93 38.77 0.83 -32.64
C VAL A 93 37.77 0.05 -31.81
N TYR A 94 38.18 -1.10 -31.29
CA TYR A 94 37.45 -1.83 -30.25
C TYR A 94 37.96 -1.42 -28.86
N TRP A 95 37.09 -0.91 -28.01
CA TRP A 95 37.46 -0.41 -26.69
C TRP A 95 37.43 -1.51 -25.63
N TYR A 96 38.59 -2.03 -25.24
CA TYR A 96 38.69 -3.13 -24.26
C TYR A 96 38.55 -2.67 -22.80
N GLU A 97 38.92 -1.43 -22.50
CA GLU A 97 38.95 -0.87 -21.14
C GLU A 97 38.24 0.49 -21.12
N SER A 98 37.66 0.83 -19.97
CA SER A 98 37.11 2.17 -19.73
C SER A 98 38.22 3.14 -19.32
N GLY A 99 38.05 4.42 -19.63
CA GLY A 99 39.06 5.43 -19.37
C GLY A 99 38.97 6.62 -20.32
N ILE A 100 40.00 7.47 -20.27
CA ILE A 100 40.18 8.57 -21.21
C ILE A 100 41.35 8.19 -22.11
N PHE A 101 41.07 8.09 -23.40
CA PHE A 101 42.05 7.74 -24.43
C PHE A 101 42.24 8.91 -25.38
N ILE A 102 43.43 9.03 -25.94
CA ILE A 102 43.76 10.04 -26.94
C ILE A 102 44.06 9.32 -28.26
N ILE A 103 43.21 9.55 -29.25
CA ILE A 103 43.49 9.17 -30.63
C ILE A 103 44.30 10.29 -31.25
N SER A 104 45.41 9.96 -31.89
CA SER A 104 46.14 10.93 -32.71
C SER A 104 46.47 10.37 -34.08
N ILE A 105 46.45 11.26 -35.06
CA ILE A 105 46.94 10.97 -36.42
C ILE A 105 48.16 11.85 -36.68
N GLU A 106 49.24 11.24 -37.14
CA GLU A 106 50.41 11.93 -37.66
C GLU A 106 50.42 11.85 -39.17
N LEU A 107 50.51 13.00 -39.83
CA LEU A 107 50.64 13.15 -41.27
C LEU A 107 52.08 13.54 -41.62
N THR A 108 52.68 12.85 -42.59
CA THR A 108 53.94 13.23 -43.22
C THR A 108 53.68 13.58 -44.67
N CYS A 109 53.79 14.87 -45.02
CA CYS A 109 53.42 15.39 -46.34
C CYS A 109 54.63 15.98 -47.06
N ASP A 110 54.82 15.63 -48.34
CA ASP A 110 55.97 16.07 -49.14
C ASP A 110 56.08 17.61 -49.29
N THR A 111 54.96 18.32 -49.24
CA THR A 111 54.89 19.77 -49.55
C THR A 111 54.28 20.63 -48.45
N ALA A 112 53.54 20.03 -47.51
CA ALA A 112 52.81 20.75 -46.47
C ALA A 112 53.48 20.70 -45.08
N GLY A 113 54.55 19.93 -44.92
CA GLY A 113 55.16 19.64 -43.62
C GLY A 113 54.36 18.61 -42.82
N ASN A 114 54.90 18.20 -41.67
CA ASN A 114 54.25 17.21 -40.82
C ASN A 114 53.19 17.87 -39.93
N ALA A 115 52.07 17.18 -39.73
CA ALA A 115 50.98 17.65 -38.89
C ALA A 115 50.50 16.53 -37.96
N THR A 116 50.05 16.90 -36.76
CA THR A 116 49.44 15.97 -35.81
C THR A 116 48.11 16.53 -35.34
N SER A 117 47.07 15.68 -35.32
CA SER A 117 45.78 16.01 -34.72
C SER A 117 45.44 15.02 -33.61
N PHE A 118 44.66 15.50 -32.64
CA PHE A 118 44.29 14.75 -31.43
C PHE A 118 42.77 14.78 -31.23
N LEU A 119 42.20 13.65 -30.82
CA LEU A 119 40.82 13.51 -30.38
C LEU A 119 40.81 12.76 -29.05
N THR A 120 40.29 13.39 -28.00
CA THR A 120 40.06 12.74 -26.71
C THR A 120 38.74 11.97 -26.77
N VAL A 121 38.78 10.69 -26.39
CA VAL A 121 37.62 9.80 -26.31
C VAL A 121 37.46 9.35 -24.86
N GLN A 122 36.27 9.59 -24.29
CA GLN A 122 35.90 9.05 -22.99
C GLN A 122 35.17 7.72 -23.17
N VAL A 123 35.80 6.62 -22.78
CA VAL A 123 35.20 5.30 -22.78
C VAL A 123 34.61 5.02 -21.40
N LEU A 124 33.30 4.86 -21.33
CA LEU A 124 32.59 4.57 -20.09
C LEU A 124 32.47 3.06 -19.88
N GLY A 125 32.70 2.61 -18.65
CA GLY A 125 32.32 1.27 -18.22
C GLY A 125 30.85 1.23 -17.79
N LEU A 126 30.40 0.05 -17.36
CA LEU A 126 29.17 -0.04 -16.57
C LEU A 126 29.34 0.78 -15.28
N PRO A 127 28.26 1.36 -14.73
CA PRO A 127 28.36 2.05 -13.45
C PRO A 127 28.77 1.09 -12.34
N ASP A 128 29.43 1.61 -11.31
CA ASP A 128 29.67 0.86 -10.08
C ASP A 128 28.34 0.55 -9.39
N ALA A 129 28.32 -0.54 -8.61
CA ALA A 129 27.17 -0.90 -7.80
C ALA A 129 26.77 0.25 -6.87
N PRO A 130 25.45 0.52 -6.70
CA PRO A 130 24.99 1.47 -5.69
C PRO A 130 25.49 1.13 -4.29
N ALA A 131 25.46 2.11 -3.40
CA ALA A 131 25.61 1.85 -1.97
C ALA A 131 24.47 0.93 -1.45
N PRO A 132 24.64 0.29 -0.28
CA PRO A 132 23.55 -0.47 0.35
C PRO A 132 22.26 0.35 0.44
N ILE A 133 21.12 -0.30 0.22
CA ILE A 133 19.81 0.35 0.32
C ILE A 133 19.55 0.75 1.77
N GLU A 134 19.20 2.02 1.99
CA GLU A 134 18.67 2.53 3.25
C GLU A 134 17.14 2.57 3.18
N GLY A 135 16.45 2.10 4.22
CA GLY A 135 14.99 2.06 4.29
C GLY A 135 14.48 0.99 5.25
N ASP A 136 13.17 0.74 5.21
CA ASP A 136 12.52 -0.21 6.12
C ASP A 136 12.85 -1.67 5.76
N THR A 137 13.29 -2.46 6.74
CA THR A 137 13.42 -3.93 6.61
C THR A 137 12.14 -4.68 7.02
N THR A 138 11.22 -3.96 7.68
CA THR A 138 9.90 -4.45 8.09
C THR A 138 8.89 -3.34 7.85
N ALA A 139 7.81 -3.67 7.15
CA ALA A 139 6.75 -2.72 6.82
C ALA A 139 5.38 -3.32 7.10
N CYS A 140 4.34 -2.55 6.82
CA CYS A 140 2.96 -2.97 6.94
C CYS A 140 2.23 -2.80 5.62
N ASN A 141 1.33 -3.72 5.30
CA ASN A 141 0.52 -3.55 4.10
C ASN A 141 -0.31 -2.27 4.21
N LEU A 142 -0.73 -1.72 3.08
CA LEU A 142 -1.45 -0.45 2.97
C LEU A 142 -0.68 0.77 3.52
N THR A 143 0.65 0.71 3.61
CA THR A 143 1.50 1.83 4.02
C THR A 143 2.59 2.11 2.99
N GLU A 144 3.08 3.36 2.98
CA GLU A 144 4.23 3.77 2.18
C GLU A 144 5.52 3.55 2.96
N SER A 145 6.55 3.06 2.27
CA SER A 145 7.94 3.06 2.73
C SER A 145 8.80 3.87 1.76
N THR A 146 9.85 4.49 2.28
CA THR A 146 10.84 5.22 1.49
C THR A 146 12.16 4.47 1.54
N TYR A 147 12.75 4.27 0.36
CA TYR A 147 14.04 3.65 0.18
C TYR A 147 14.98 4.62 -0.53
N SER A 148 16.25 4.60 -0.17
CA SER A 148 17.26 5.45 -0.78
C SER A 148 18.58 4.73 -0.94
N THR A 149 19.40 5.20 -1.87
CA THR A 149 20.78 4.78 -2.05
C THR A 149 21.65 5.97 -2.46
N VAL A 150 22.96 5.74 -2.54
CA VAL A 150 23.93 6.67 -3.10
C VAL A 150 24.58 6.01 -4.31
N ILE A 151 24.72 6.79 -5.38
CA ILE A 151 25.38 6.40 -6.64
C ILE A 151 26.48 7.40 -6.96
N MET A 152 27.35 7.04 -7.91
CA MET A 152 28.34 7.98 -8.44
C MET A 152 27.71 9.02 -9.35
N ASP A 153 28.37 10.19 -9.44
CA ASP A 153 27.97 11.26 -10.35
C ASP A 153 27.90 10.78 -11.80
N GLY A 154 26.89 11.25 -12.54
CA GLY A 154 26.66 10.89 -13.94
C GLY A 154 25.91 9.58 -14.16
N SER A 155 25.41 8.95 -13.09
CA SER A 155 24.48 7.80 -13.15
C SER A 155 23.10 8.20 -12.62
N TRP A 156 22.08 7.40 -12.92
CA TRP A 156 20.75 7.44 -12.30
C TRP A 156 20.34 6.05 -11.82
N CYS A 157 19.25 5.91 -11.08
CA CYS A 157 18.85 4.60 -10.52
C CYS A 157 17.78 3.89 -11.34
N GLN A 158 17.74 2.57 -11.25
CA GLN A 158 16.59 1.75 -11.60
C GLN A 158 16.20 0.93 -10.37
N TRP A 159 15.06 1.26 -9.77
CA TRP A 159 14.47 0.55 -8.65
C TRP A 159 13.49 -0.51 -9.12
N LYS A 160 13.52 -1.67 -8.48
CA LYS A 160 12.58 -2.76 -8.65
C LYS A 160 12.04 -3.23 -7.30
N VAL A 161 10.81 -3.71 -7.31
CA VAL A 161 10.22 -4.48 -6.21
C VAL A 161 9.73 -5.78 -6.79
N ASP A 162 10.21 -6.89 -6.24
CA ASP A 162 9.96 -8.26 -6.71
C ASP A 162 10.19 -8.43 -8.23
N GLY A 163 11.30 -7.87 -8.73
CA GLY A 163 11.66 -7.89 -10.14
C GLY A 163 10.91 -6.91 -11.04
N MET A 164 9.90 -6.19 -10.54
CA MET A 164 9.13 -5.20 -11.31
C MET A 164 9.67 -3.79 -11.11
N VAL A 165 9.96 -3.09 -12.20
CA VAL A 165 10.47 -1.71 -12.19
C VAL A 165 9.44 -0.76 -11.58
N GLN A 166 9.89 0.06 -10.63
CA GLN A 166 9.06 1.06 -9.94
C GLN A 166 9.50 2.50 -10.24
N ASP A 167 10.81 2.74 -10.30
CA ASP A 167 11.40 4.05 -10.58
C ASP A 167 12.67 3.86 -11.43
N THR A 168 12.97 4.80 -12.33
CA THR A 168 14.10 4.73 -13.26
C THR A 168 14.92 6.01 -13.33
N ASP A 169 14.89 6.84 -12.28
CA ASP A 169 15.60 8.12 -12.29
C ASP A 169 16.18 8.45 -10.91
N SER A 170 15.36 8.37 -9.88
CA SER A 170 15.66 8.94 -8.56
C SER A 170 16.51 8.03 -7.68
N THR A 171 17.43 8.61 -6.90
CA THR A 171 18.14 7.91 -5.82
C THR A 171 17.25 7.58 -4.62
N ILE A 172 16.00 8.05 -4.64
CA ILE A 172 14.97 7.80 -3.65
C ILE A 172 13.76 7.18 -4.35
N MET A 173 13.26 6.06 -3.82
CA MET A 173 12.01 5.44 -4.23
C MET A 173 11.02 5.46 -3.07
N VAL A 174 9.78 5.87 -3.33
CA VAL A 174 8.66 5.69 -2.42
C VAL A 174 7.79 4.56 -2.95
N TYR A 175 7.46 3.57 -2.11
CA TYR A 175 6.69 2.41 -2.51
C TYR A 175 5.53 2.14 -1.54
N TYR A 176 4.36 1.83 -2.08
CA TYR A 176 3.15 1.52 -1.33
C TYR A 176 2.93 0.00 -1.28
N TRP A 177 3.07 -0.58 -0.10
CA TRP A 177 2.89 -2.02 0.11
C TRP A 177 1.40 -2.38 0.07
N THR A 178 1.00 -3.39 -0.69
CA THR A 178 -0.40 -3.85 -0.75
C THR A 178 -0.56 -5.29 -0.27
N GLU A 179 0.44 -6.13 -0.55
CA GLU A 179 0.44 -7.54 -0.21
C GLU A 179 1.35 -7.80 1.00
N PRO A 180 0.90 -8.61 1.98
CA PRO A 180 1.76 -9.05 3.07
C PRO A 180 2.63 -10.23 2.62
N GLY A 181 3.82 -10.35 3.20
CA GLY A 181 4.76 -11.41 2.87
C GLY A 181 6.21 -10.94 2.90
N LEU A 182 7.08 -11.76 2.33
CA LEU A 182 8.48 -11.41 2.09
C LEU A 182 8.59 -10.82 0.69
N HIS A 183 9.10 -9.60 0.60
CA HIS A 183 9.34 -8.88 -0.63
C HIS A 183 10.83 -8.52 -0.75
N VAL A 184 11.26 -8.22 -1.98
CA VAL A 184 12.63 -7.81 -2.27
C VAL A 184 12.63 -6.45 -2.97
N VAL A 185 13.29 -5.48 -2.35
CA VAL A 185 13.62 -4.19 -2.98
C VAL A 185 14.98 -4.31 -3.63
N GLU A 186 15.09 -3.86 -4.87
CA GLU A 186 16.21 -4.06 -5.76
C GLU A 186 16.61 -2.70 -6.38
N VAL A 187 17.91 -2.43 -6.50
CA VAL A 187 18.42 -1.21 -7.15
C VAL A 187 19.68 -1.48 -7.96
N SER A 188 19.71 -0.90 -9.17
CA SER A 188 20.91 -0.80 -10.01
C SER A 188 21.16 0.66 -10.38
N ALA A 189 22.41 1.06 -10.46
CA ALA A 189 22.79 2.30 -11.12
C ALA A 189 22.77 2.09 -12.64
N VAL A 190 22.49 3.16 -13.38
CA VAL A 190 22.35 3.17 -14.83
C VAL A 190 23.15 4.33 -15.39
N ASN A 191 23.88 4.06 -16.46
CA ASN A 191 24.45 5.09 -17.34
C ASN A 191 24.13 4.73 -18.80
N ASN A 192 24.71 5.48 -19.74
CA ASN A 192 24.50 5.24 -21.17
C ASN A 192 25.01 3.87 -21.66
N CYS A 193 25.90 3.21 -20.91
CA CYS A 193 26.47 1.91 -21.26
C CYS A 193 25.73 0.72 -20.66
N GLY A 194 24.85 0.96 -19.69
CA GLY A 194 23.97 -0.07 -19.15
C GLY A 194 23.81 0.00 -17.64
N LEU A 195 23.51 -1.17 -17.06
CA LEU A 195 23.22 -1.35 -15.65
C LEU A 195 24.47 -1.80 -14.89
N SER A 196 24.62 -1.29 -13.67
CA SER A 196 25.57 -1.81 -12.70
C SER A 196 25.20 -3.21 -12.22
N GLU A 197 26.03 -3.78 -11.35
CA GLU A 197 25.60 -4.89 -10.48
C GLU A 197 24.40 -4.49 -9.62
N LEU A 198 23.60 -5.50 -9.25
CA LEU A 198 22.37 -5.35 -8.48
C LEU A 198 22.65 -5.35 -6.98
N VAL A 199 22.03 -4.40 -6.26
CA VAL A 199 21.93 -4.39 -4.80
C VAL A 199 20.49 -4.70 -4.40
N PHE A 200 20.29 -5.50 -3.36
CA PHE A 200 18.95 -5.89 -2.91
C PHE A 200 18.81 -5.83 -1.38
N GLN A 201 17.57 -5.63 -0.92
CA GLN A 201 17.17 -5.61 0.48
C GLN A 201 15.85 -6.37 0.65
N ASN A 202 15.82 -7.34 1.56
CA ASN A 202 14.60 -8.06 1.92
C ASN A 202 13.75 -7.22 2.87
N VAL A 203 12.44 -7.20 2.64
CA VAL A 203 11.44 -6.48 3.44
C VAL A 203 10.33 -7.44 3.84
N THR A 204 10.06 -7.54 5.15
CA THR A 204 8.92 -8.31 5.66
C THR A 204 7.71 -7.39 5.83
N VAL A 205 6.68 -7.59 5.02
CA VAL A 205 5.44 -6.81 5.05
C VAL A 205 4.40 -7.56 5.88
N ASN A 206 3.97 -6.94 6.98
CA ASN A 206 3.01 -7.50 7.91
C ASN A 206 1.59 -7.04 7.56
N LYS A 207 0.59 -7.90 7.79
CA LYS A 207 -0.82 -7.53 7.61
C LYS A 207 -1.29 -6.66 8.77
N TRP A 208 -2.02 -5.57 8.50
CA TRP A 208 -2.77 -4.87 9.53
C TRP A 208 -3.76 -5.81 10.22
N PRO A 209 -3.89 -5.75 11.57
CA PRO A 209 -4.91 -6.49 12.27
C PRO A 209 -6.29 -5.96 11.85
N GLN A 210 -7.26 -6.86 11.69
CA GLN A 210 -8.65 -6.52 11.41
C GLN A 210 -9.54 -7.30 12.36
N VAL A 211 -10.35 -6.61 13.16
CA VAL A 211 -11.24 -7.25 14.13
C VAL A 211 -12.68 -6.84 13.87
N GLU A 212 -13.57 -7.83 13.84
CA GLU A 212 -15.01 -7.66 13.69
C GLU A 212 -15.71 -8.77 14.48
N LEU A 213 -16.26 -8.42 15.64
CA LEU A 213 -16.97 -9.30 16.54
C LEU A 213 -18.44 -9.52 16.12
N GLY A 214 -18.90 -8.79 15.11
CA GLY A 214 -20.25 -8.88 14.55
C GLY A 214 -21.27 -8.00 15.26
N ASN A 215 -22.55 -8.24 14.99
CA ASN A 215 -23.65 -7.45 15.54
C ASN A 215 -23.93 -7.77 17.01
N ASP A 216 -24.55 -6.81 17.70
CA ASP A 216 -25.14 -7.02 19.02
C ASP A 216 -26.03 -8.27 19.04
N THR A 217 -25.89 -9.08 20.08
CA THR A 217 -26.42 -10.44 20.13
C THR A 217 -27.20 -10.68 21.42
N THR A 218 -28.41 -11.23 21.29
CA THR A 218 -29.19 -11.72 22.43
C THR A 218 -29.02 -13.24 22.58
N ILE A 219 -28.66 -13.70 23.78
CA ILE A 219 -28.57 -15.13 24.12
C ILE A 219 -29.52 -15.49 25.27
N LEU A 220 -29.92 -16.75 25.38
CA LEU A 220 -30.73 -17.21 26.50
C LEU A 220 -29.87 -17.43 27.75
N ALA A 221 -30.44 -17.19 28.92
CA ALA A 221 -29.80 -17.51 30.20
C ALA A 221 -29.35 -18.98 30.23
N GLY A 222 -28.08 -19.21 30.59
CA GLY A 222 -27.44 -20.53 30.58
C GLY A 222 -26.75 -20.91 29.26
N GLN A 223 -26.90 -20.11 28.20
CA GLN A 223 -26.11 -20.27 26.98
C GLN A 223 -24.74 -19.59 27.09
N LEU A 224 -23.82 -20.05 26.25
CA LEU A 224 -22.48 -19.49 26.10
C LEU A 224 -22.35 -18.92 24.68
N LEU A 225 -21.82 -17.71 24.56
CA LEU A 225 -21.43 -17.09 23.30
C LEU A 225 -19.91 -17.10 23.19
N VAL A 226 -19.39 -17.61 22.09
CA VAL A 226 -17.95 -17.57 21.78
C VAL A 226 -17.66 -16.30 20.99
N LEU A 227 -16.75 -15.47 21.49
CA LEU A 227 -16.25 -14.30 20.78
C LEU A 227 -14.83 -14.59 20.31
N ASP A 228 -14.58 -14.46 19.01
CA ASP A 228 -13.28 -14.68 18.38
C ASP A 228 -12.80 -13.38 17.74
N ALA A 229 -11.69 -12.83 18.24
CA ALA A 229 -11.10 -11.60 17.72
C ALA A 229 -10.23 -11.82 16.46
N GLY A 230 -10.11 -13.05 15.97
CA GLY A 230 -9.31 -13.41 14.79
C GLY A 230 -7.82 -13.09 14.93
N ASN A 231 -7.14 -12.82 13.81
CA ASN A 231 -5.76 -12.34 13.75
C ASN A 231 -4.71 -13.21 14.47
N PRO A 232 -4.51 -14.48 14.09
CA PRO A 232 -3.57 -15.37 14.77
C PRO A 232 -2.17 -14.77 14.88
N GLY A 233 -1.58 -14.85 16.07
CA GLY A 233 -0.25 -14.29 16.36
C GLY A 233 -0.25 -12.83 16.81
N CYS A 234 -1.42 -12.18 16.89
CA CYS A 234 -1.54 -10.84 17.50
C CYS A 234 -1.62 -10.90 19.03
N SER A 235 -1.52 -9.72 19.66
CA SER A 235 -1.80 -9.52 21.07
C SER A 235 -3.23 -9.05 21.27
N TYR A 236 -3.90 -9.53 22.32
CA TYR A 236 -5.30 -9.24 22.61
C TYR A 236 -5.44 -8.61 24.00
N MET A 237 -6.37 -7.69 24.14
CA MET A 237 -6.81 -7.15 25.42
C MET A 237 -8.34 -7.03 25.41
N TRP A 238 -9.02 -7.90 26.16
CA TRP A 238 -10.47 -7.85 26.31
C TRP A 238 -10.88 -6.94 27.47
N SER A 239 -12.06 -6.33 27.38
CA SER A 239 -12.65 -5.53 28.46
C SER A 239 -12.89 -6.31 29.75
N THR A 240 -12.91 -7.64 29.66
CA THR A 240 -13.01 -8.58 30.78
C THR A 240 -11.65 -8.89 31.43
N GLY A 241 -10.53 -8.49 30.81
CA GLY A 241 -9.16 -8.65 31.31
C GLY A 241 -8.37 -9.81 30.70
N GLU A 242 -9.01 -10.64 29.89
CA GLU A 242 -8.40 -11.75 29.16
C GLU A 242 -7.53 -11.25 28.00
N THR A 243 -6.56 -12.08 27.63
CA THR A 243 -5.56 -11.78 26.59
C THR A 243 -5.48 -12.86 25.50
N THR A 244 -6.48 -13.76 25.46
CA THR A 244 -6.59 -14.82 24.47
C THR A 244 -7.32 -14.35 23.21
N GLN A 245 -7.07 -15.00 22.06
CA GLN A 245 -7.80 -14.71 20.81
C GLN A 245 -9.32 -14.89 20.97
N VAL A 246 -9.70 -15.95 21.70
CA VAL A 246 -11.09 -16.35 21.89
C VAL A 246 -11.44 -16.24 23.37
N ILE A 247 -12.63 -15.70 23.66
CA ILE A 247 -13.26 -15.74 24.98
C ILE A 247 -14.66 -16.35 24.88
N THR A 248 -15.18 -16.80 26.01
CA THR A 248 -16.56 -17.30 26.12
C THR A 248 -17.29 -16.47 27.14
N VAL A 249 -18.46 -15.94 26.76
CA VAL A 249 -19.24 -14.98 27.55
C VAL A 249 -20.66 -15.49 27.75
N SER A 250 -21.25 -15.15 28.89
CA SER A 250 -22.59 -15.61 29.28
C SER A 250 -23.36 -14.59 30.11
N THR A 251 -22.90 -13.34 30.14
CA THR A 251 -23.48 -12.27 30.96
C THR A 251 -23.80 -11.07 30.09
N THR A 252 -24.87 -10.34 30.43
CA THR A 252 -25.21 -9.09 29.73
C THR A 252 -24.08 -8.08 29.91
N GLY A 253 -23.65 -7.43 28.83
CA GLY A 253 -22.61 -6.43 28.89
C GLY A 253 -22.08 -6.02 27.53
N LYS A 254 -21.29 -4.94 27.52
CA LYS A 254 -20.49 -4.55 26.37
C LYS A 254 -19.14 -5.26 26.44
N TYR A 255 -18.81 -6.00 25.39
CA TYR A 255 -17.52 -6.66 25.23
C TYR A 255 -16.72 -5.91 24.18
N LEU A 256 -15.55 -5.40 24.57
CA LEU A 256 -14.61 -4.74 23.67
C LEU A 256 -13.31 -5.55 23.65
N VAL A 257 -12.74 -5.70 22.47
CA VAL A 257 -11.40 -6.26 22.29
C VAL A 257 -10.52 -5.26 21.55
N GLU A 258 -9.29 -5.17 22.00
CA GLU A 258 -8.23 -4.42 21.36
C GLU A 258 -7.19 -5.44 20.84
N VAL A 259 -7.02 -5.48 19.53
CA VAL A 259 -6.09 -6.40 18.83
C VAL A 259 -4.91 -5.59 18.31
N SER A 260 -3.68 -6.06 18.56
CA SER A 260 -2.48 -5.35 18.14
C SER A 260 -1.36 -6.24 17.63
N ASN A 261 -0.56 -5.70 16.72
CA ASN A 261 0.68 -6.29 16.24
C ASN A 261 1.70 -5.17 15.92
N VAL A 262 2.75 -5.50 15.16
CA VAL A 262 3.81 -4.53 14.78
C VAL A 262 3.29 -3.36 13.93
N CYS A 263 2.17 -3.54 13.22
CA CYS A 263 1.58 -2.51 12.38
C CYS A 263 0.76 -1.50 13.15
N GLY A 264 0.16 -1.94 14.25
CA GLY A 264 -0.64 -1.08 15.09
C GLY A 264 -1.71 -1.84 15.81
N ARG A 265 -2.83 -1.15 16.04
CA ARG A 265 -3.85 -1.57 16.96
C ARG A 265 -5.23 -1.19 16.44
N VAL A 266 -6.18 -2.09 16.58
CA VAL A 266 -7.58 -1.94 16.20
C VAL A 266 -8.46 -2.43 17.32
N GLU A 267 -9.67 -1.91 17.39
CA GLU A 267 -10.65 -2.28 18.41
C GLU A 267 -12.00 -2.55 17.77
N ASP A 268 -12.76 -3.47 18.36
CA ASP A 268 -14.17 -3.62 18.07
C ASP A 268 -14.94 -4.02 19.33
N SER A 269 -16.25 -3.78 19.34
CA SER A 269 -17.12 -4.11 20.46
C SER A 269 -18.52 -4.51 20.04
N LEU A 270 -19.10 -5.48 20.74
CA LEU A 270 -20.53 -5.78 20.67
C LEU A 270 -21.20 -5.71 22.05
N ILE A 271 -22.51 -5.59 22.05
CA ILE A 271 -23.36 -5.75 23.22
C ILE A 271 -23.96 -7.16 23.21
N VAL A 272 -23.81 -7.87 24.33
CA VAL A 272 -24.51 -9.13 24.58
C VAL A 272 -25.64 -8.85 25.55
N ASP A 273 -26.86 -9.28 25.21
CA ASP A 273 -28.00 -9.26 26.11
C ASP A 273 -28.44 -10.69 26.47
N VAL A 274 -28.51 -10.99 27.76
CA VAL A 274 -28.90 -12.31 28.26
C VAL A 274 -30.34 -12.24 28.75
N VAL A 275 -31.24 -12.88 28.04
CA VAL A 275 -32.66 -12.94 28.40
C VAL A 275 -32.98 -14.27 29.06
N VAL A 276 -33.73 -14.23 30.16
CA VAL A 276 -34.29 -15.44 30.75
C VAL A 276 -35.43 -15.89 29.84
N GLY A 277 -35.32 -17.11 29.30
CA GLY A 277 -36.44 -17.73 28.61
C GLY A 277 -37.61 -17.80 29.59
N VAL A 278 -38.68 -17.05 29.32
CA VAL A 278 -39.88 -17.14 30.12
C VAL A 278 -40.46 -18.51 29.85
N ASP A 279 -40.33 -19.43 30.81
CA ASP A 279 -41.21 -20.59 30.83
C ASP A 279 -42.62 -20.03 31.04
N GLU A 280 -43.47 -20.15 30.04
CA GLU A 280 -44.83 -19.66 30.13
C GLU A 280 -45.50 -20.31 31.36
N THR A 281 -46.10 -19.46 32.20
CA THR A 281 -47.01 -19.74 33.35
C THR A 281 -46.45 -19.95 34.75
N SER A 282 -46.32 -18.85 35.47
CA SER A 282 -47.08 -18.71 36.72
C SER A 282 -47.76 -17.34 36.74
N VAL A 283 -49.01 -17.27 36.27
CA VAL A 283 -49.87 -16.22 36.78
C VAL A 283 -50.18 -16.66 38.21
N ASP A 284 -49.65 -15.94 39.20
CA ASP A 284 -49.75 -16.24 40.65
C ASP A 284 -51.19 -16.38 41.19
N GLU A 285 -52.20 -16.37 40.33
CA GLU A 285 -53.62 -16.48 40.66
C GLU A 285 -54.34 -17.69 40.01
N ILE A 286 -53.82 -18.32 38.93
CA ILE A 286 -54.44 -19.50 38.29
C ILE A 286 -53.35 -20.46 37.78
N ASN A 287 -53.34 -21.68 38.33
CA ASN A 287 -52.40 -22.73 37.92
C ASN A 287 -53.02 -23.59 36.81
N ILE A 288 -52.41 -23.59 35.62
CA ILE A 288 -52.86 -24.41 34.48
C ILE A 288 -51.77 -25.43 34.18
N ARG A 289 -52.14 -26.70 34.06
CA ARG A 289 -51.21 -27.78 33.67
C ARG A 289 -51.87 -28.77 32.73
N ILE A 290 -51.06 -29.54 32.02
CA ILE A 290 -51.53 -30.59 31.10
C ILE A 290 -51.21 -31.96 31.69
N SER A 291 -52.15 -32.89 31.57
CA SER A 291 -51.96 -34.30 31.94
C SER A 291 -52.60 -35.19 30.88
N GLY A 292 -51.79 -35.71 29.97
CA GLY A 292 -52.29 -36.43 28.79
C GLY A 292 -53.14 -35.52 27.91
N ASP A 293 -54.37 -35.94 27.59
CA ASP A 293 -55.29 -35.19 26.73
C ASP A 293 -56.07 -34.07 27.45
N GLN A 294 -55.81 -33.87 28.75
CA GLN A 294 -56.58 -32.99 29.61
C GLN A 294 -55.79 -31.74 30.02
N VAL A 295 -56.45 -30.58 29.91
CA VAL A 295 -56.04 -29.34 30.57
C VAL A 295 -56.68 -29.31 31.95
N ILE A 296 -55.86 -29.24 32.99
CA ILE A 296 -56.26 -29.15 34.39
C ILE A 296 -56.07 -27.70 34.85
N ILE A 297 -57.14 -27.09 35.35
CA ILE A 297 -57.16 -25.70 35.80
C ILE A 297 -57.41 -25.68 37.30
N ASN A 298 -56.45 -25.17 38.06
CA ASN A 298 -56.57 -24.93 39.50
C ASN A 298 -56.69 -23.41 39.76
N PRO A 299 -57.87 -22.94 40.17
CA PRO A 299 -58.18 -21.52 40.27
C PRO A 299 -57.52 -20.79 41.44
N ALA A 300 -56.74 -21.46 42.31
CA ALA A 300 -55.93 -20.87 43.38
C ALA A 300 -56.58 -19.71 44.19
N GLY A 301 -57.90 -19.75 44.42
CA GLY A 301 -58.66 -18.74 45.16
C GLY A 301 -59.50 -17.78 44.29
N VAL A 302 -59.34 -17.81 42.98
CA VAL A 302 -60.09 -17.01 42.00
C VAL A 302 -61.42 -17.65 41.63
N GLN A 303 -62.49 -16.87 41.56
CA GLN A 303 -63.80 -17.35 41.08
C GLN A 303 -63.87 -17.20 39.55
N ILE A 304 -63.66 -18.32 38.83
CA ILE A 304 -63.71 -18.37 37.37
C ILE A 304 -65.15 -18.60 36.92
N GLU A 305 -65.65 -17.72 36.06
CA GLU A 305 -66.97 -17.84 35.45
C GLU A 305 -66.91 -18.76 34.23
N GLN A 306 -65.90 -18.56 33.38
CA GLN A 306 -65.87 -19.13 32.04
C GLN A 306 -64.45 -19.43 31.57
N ILE A 307 -64.30 -20.50 30.80
CA ILE A 307 -63.07 -20.85 30.08
C ILE A 307 -63.33 -20.83 28.58
N GLU A 308 -62.38 -20.25 27.86
CA GLU A 308 -62.30 -20.28 26.40
C GLU A 308 -60.98 -20.93 25.96
N ILE A 309 -61.05 -21.78 24.94
CA ILE A 309 -59.88 -22.41 24.32
C ILE A 309 -59.86 -22.01 22.86
N TRP A 310 -58.75 -21.44 22.41
CA TRP A 310 -58.59 -20.93 21.06
C TRP A 310 -57.47 -21.68 20.34
N ASP A 311 -57.60 -21.81 19.02
CA ASP A 311 -56.46 -22.18 18.17
C ASP A 311 -55.54 -20.97 17.90
N LEU A 312 -54.34 -21.22 17.39
CA LEU A 312 -53.40 -20.16 17.00
C LEU A 312 -53.88 -19.31 15.81
N ALA A 313 -54.94 -19.73 15.11
CA ALA A 313 -55.57 -18.93 14.07
C ALA A 313 -56.63 -17.97 14.64
N GLY A 314 -56.79 -17.90 15.97
CA GLY A 314 -57.72 -17.00 16.64
C GLY A 314 -59.18 -17.45 16.59
N ARG A 315 -59.44 -18.75 16.37
CA ARG A 315 -60.79 -19.32 16.41
C ARG A 315 -61.07 -19.96 17.77
N ILE A 316 -62.25 -19.69 18.32
CA ILE A 316 -62.73 -20.34 19.55
C ILE A 316 -63.06 -21.80 19.24
N LEU A 317 -62.38 -22.73 19.90
CA LEU A 317 -62.65 -24.16 19.84
C LEU A 317 -63.64 -24.59 20.94
N ILE A 318 -63.46 -24.07 22.16
CA ILE A 318 -64.29 -24.40 23.32
C ILE A 318 -64.65 -23.11 24.05
N ARG A 319 -65.92 -22.99 24.46
CA ARG A 319 -66.45 -21.90 25.29
C ARG A 319 -67.48 -22.47 26.26
N LEU A 320 -67.09 -22.67 27.51
CA LEU A 320 -67.92 -23.36 28.50
C LEU A 320 -67.78 -22.71 29.89
N PRO A 321 -68.81 -22.86 30.76
CA PRO A 321 -68.68 -22.52 32.17
C PRO A 321 -67.48 -23.24 32.80
N PHE A 322 -66.91 -22.65 33.86
CA PHE A 322 -65.73 -23.21 34.53
C PHE A 322 -65.95 -24.67 34.98
N LYS A 323 -65.00 -25.52 34.59
CA LYS A 323 -64.80 -26.88 35.09
C LYS A 323 -63.31 -27.06 35.41
N PRO A 324 -62.96 -27.92 36.38
CA PRO A 324 -61.55 -28.16 36.71
C PRO A 324 -60.73 -28.78 35.57
N THR A 325 -61.40 -29.34 34.55
CA THR A 325 -60.75 -30.12 33.50
C THR A 325 -61.47 -30.01 32.16
N TYR A 326 -60.69 -29.89 31.09
CA TYR A 326 -61.15 -29.87 29.70
C TYR A 326 -60.33 -30.80 28.83
N PHE A 327 -60.95 -31.43 27.83
CA PHE A 327 -60.26 -32.25 26.83
C PHE A 327 -59.93 -31.40 25.61
N LEU A 328 -58.68 -31.49 25.13
CA LEU A 328 -58.26 -30.81 23.92
C LEU A 328 -58.59 -31.65 22.67
N PRO A 329 -59.18 -31.04 21.63
CA PRO A 329 -59.73 -31.77 20.48
C PRO A 329 -58.67 -32.36 19.55
N ALA A 330 -57.42 -31.85 19.59
CA ALA A 330 -56.30 -32.30 18.78
C ALA A 330 -54.96 -32.03 19.48
N THR A 331 -53.86 -32.59 18.98
CA THR A 331 -52.49 -32.19 19.36
C THR A 331 -52.15 -30.83 18.76
N GLY A 332 -51.39 -30.01 19.49
CA GLY A 332 -51.01 -28.67 19.04
C GLY A 332 -50.97 -27.64 20.16
N THR A 333 -50.71 -26.39 19.78
CA THR A 333 -50.68 -25.24 20.70
C THR A 333 -52.04 -24.56 20.75
N PHE A 334 -52.49 -24.25 21.96
CA PHE A 334 -53.78 -23.62 22.23
C PHE A 334 -53.60 -22.42 23.16
N LEU A 335 -54.42 -21.40 22.99
CA LEU A 335 -54.56 -20.31 23.96
C LEU A 335 -55.73 -20.63 24.90
N ILE A 336 -55.45 -20.76 26.19
CA ILE A 336 -56.44 -20.91 27.26
C ILE A 336 -56.70 -19.53 27.85
N ARG A 337 -57.95 -19.10 27.81
CA ARG A 337 -58.44 -17.87 28.40
C ARG A 337 -59.40 -18.18 29.55
N ALA A 338 -59.08 -17.73 30.75
CA ALA A 338 -59.96 -17.77 31.90
C ALA A 338 -60.59 -16.40 32.17
N ILE A 339 -61.91 -16.36 32.26
CA ILE A 339 -62.70 -15.16 32.54
C ILE A 339 -63.33 -15.34 33.93
N THR A 340 -63.09 -14.39 34.82
CA THR A 340 -63.60 -14.40 36.19
C THR A 340 -64.95 -13.69 36.30
N TYR A 341 -65.66 -13.91 37.42
CA TYR A 341 -66.94 -13.24 37.69
C TYR A 341 -66.82 -11.71 37.83
N ASP A 342 -65.64 -11.21 38.19
CA ASP A 342 -65.32 -9.77 38.19
C ASP A 342 -64.76 -9.28 36.84
N HIS A 343 -64.91 -10.10 35.78
CA HIS A 343 -64.53 -9.82 34.40
C HIS A 343 -63.03 -9.59 34.16
N ARG A 344 -62.17 -10.11 35.03
CA ARG A 344 -60.73 -10.20 34.77
C ARG A 344 -60.46 -11.34 33.78
N VAL A 345 -59.48 -11.13 32.92
CA VAL A 345 -59.10 -12.07 31.86
C VAL A 345 -57.67 -12.51 32.08
N PHE A 346 -57.47 -13.83 32.11
CA PHE A 346 -56.17 -14.46 32.27
C PHE A 346 -55.92 -15.38 31.07
N ASP A 347 -54.84 -15.13 30.36
CA ASP A 347 -54.51 -15.86 29.13
C ASP A 347 -53.18 -16.61 29.31
N THR A 348 -53.12 -17.82 28.79
CA THR A 348 -51.88 -18.59 28.66
C THR A 348 -51.88 -19.48 27.43
N MET A 349 -50.71 -19.74 26.86
CA MET A 349 -50.54 -20.79 25.87
C MET A 349 -50.19 -22.13 26.52
N VAL A 350 -50.73 -23.19 25.94
CA VAL A 350 -50.47 -24.59 26.34
C VAL A 350 -50.20 -25.43 25.11
N ILE A 351 -49.29 -26.39 25.21
CA ILE A 351 -48.93 -27.30 24.12
C ILE A 351 -49.32 -28.73 24.51
N LYS A 352 -50.25 -29.33 23.75
CA LYS A 352 -50.62 -30.74 23.88
C LYS A 352 -49.84 -31.63 22.93
#